data_AF-A0A8T4MKA3-F1
#
_entry.id   AF-A0A8T4MKA3-F1
#
_cell.length_a   1.000
_cell.length_b   1.000
_cell.length_c   1.000
_cell.angle_alpha   90.00
_cell.angle_beta   90.00
_cell.angle_gamma   90.00
#
_symmetry.space_group_name_H-M   'P 1'
#
loop_
_entity.id
_entity.type
_entity.pdbx_description
1 polymer ?
#
loop_
_entity_poly.entity_id
_entity_poly.type
_entity_poly.pdbx_seq_one_letter_code
_entity_poly.pdbx_strand_id
1 'polypeptide(L)' 'MSIIQIAYYNILGVPLLVYLGTLTFITMIIAAVFGLLVMRGKVKFVWHKVFVIITIVLALIHGILAFGSRFIS' A
#
# COMPACT_ATOMS: atom_id res chain seq x y z
N MET A 1 20.07 -3.61 11.15
CA MET A 1 19.08 -4.50 10.48
C MET A 1 19.12 -4.18 9.00
N SER A 2 19.32 -5.17 8.13
CA SER A 2 19.37 -4.95 6.67
C SER A 2 17.97 -4.81 6.07
N ILE A 3 17.86 -4.26 4.86
CA ILE A 3 16.58 -4.13 4.13
C ILE A 3 15.93 -5.50 3.90
N ILE A 4 16.72 -6.53 3.57
CA ILE A 4 16.24 -7.92 3.44
C ILE A 4 15.62 -8.40 4.76
N GLN A 5 16.31 -8.17 5.89
CA GLN A 5 15.79 -8.58 7.20
C GLN A 5 14.46 -7.90 7.54
N ILE A 6 14.27 -6.64 7.14
CA ILE A 6 13.00 -5.93 7.33
C ILE A 6 11.94 -6.47 6.36
N ALA A 7 12.27 -6.63 5.08
CA ALA A 7 11.34 -7.10 4.04
C ALA A 7 10.76 -8.49 4.35
N TYR A 8 11.64 -9.40 4.77
CA TYR A 8 11.29 -10.78 5.11
C TYR A 8 11.08 -11.00 6.60
N TYR A 9 10.89 -9.93 7.38
CA TYR A 9 10.47 -10.06 8.76
C TYR A 9 9.12 -10.78 8.82
N ASN A 10 9.09 -11.94 9.45
CA ASN A 10 7.89 -12.77 9.52
C ASN A 10 6.95 -12.25 10.60
N ILE A 11 5.73 -11.95 10.19
CA ILE A 11 4.61 -11.66 11.06
C ILE A 11 3.61 -12.80 10.87
N LEU A 12 3.31 -13.56 11.91
CA LEU A 12 2.37 -14.68 11.85
C LEU A 12 2.65 -15.68 10.70
N GLY A 13 3.93 -15.90 10.37
CA GLY A 13 4.37 -16.84 9.33
C GLY A 13 4.35 -16.29 7.89
N VAL A 14 4.05 -15.01 7.70
CA VAL A 14 4.06 -14.35 6.39
C VAL A 14 5.02 -13.15 6.39
N PRO A 15 5.79 -12.92 5.32
CA PRO A 15 6.70 -11.77 5.24
C PRO A 15 5.98 -10.42 5.32
N LEU A 16 6.58 -9.46 6.04
CA LEU A 16 6.12 -8.07 6.10
C LEU A 16 5.89 -7.47 4.70
N LEU A 17 6.75 -7.81 3.74
CA LEU A 17 6.63 -7.36 2.36
C LEU A 17 5.27 -7.75 1.72
N VAL A 18 4.78 -8.96 2.01
CA VAL A 18 3.50 -9.47 1.50
C VAL A 18 2.33 -8.75 2.16
N TYR A 19 2.40 -8.48 3.47
CA TYR A 19 1.38 -7.69 4.16
C TYR A 19 1.27 -6.27 3.61
N LEU A 20 2.41 -5.59 3.40
CA LEU A 20 2.44 -4.25 2.84
C LEU A 20 1.88 -4.23 1.41
N GLY A 21 2.23 -5.21 0.57
CA GLY A 21 1.69 -5.32 -0.79
C GLY A 21 0.18 -5.54 -0.78
N THR A 22 -0.30 -6.44 0.07
CA THR A 22 -1.74 -6.74 0.22
C THR A 22 -2.52 -5.51 0.70
N LEU A 23 -2.01 -4.81 1.72
CA LEU A 23 -2.65 -3.61 2.25
C LEU A 23 -2.66 -2.48 1.21
N THR A 24 -1.56 -2.30 0.48
CA THR A 24 -1.48 -1.33 -0.63
C THR A 24 -2.53 -1.64 -1.70
N PHE A 25 -2.67 -2.91 -2.09
CA PHE A 25 -3.65 -3.33 -3.09
C PHE A 25 -5.09 -3.10 -2.63
N ILE A 26 -5.42 -3.44 -1.38
CA ILE A 26 -6.76 -3.20 -0.80
C ILE A 26 -7.07 -1.71 -0.77
N THR A 27 -6.15 -0.89 -0.28
CA THR A 27 -6.36 0.57 -0.21
C THR A 27 -6.48 1.21 -1.59
N MET A 28 -5.75 0.71 -2.59
CA MET A 28 -5.89 1.12 -3.99
C MET A 28 -7.30 0.81 -4.54
N ILE A 29 -7.83 -0.39 -4.28
CA ILE A 29 -9.20 -0.74 -4.71
C ILE A 29 -10.22 0.19 -4.05
N ILE A 30 -10.07 0.45 -2.74
CA ILE A 30 -10.96 1.37 -2.03
C ILE A 30 -10.87 2.77 -2.66
N ALA A 31 -9.66 3.28 -2.91
CA ALA A 31 -9.47 4.58 -3.56
C ALA A 31 -10.16 4.66 -4.93
N ALA A 32 -10.06 3.59 -5.74
CA ALA A 32 -10.72 3.49 -7.04
C ALA A 32 -12.25 3.47 -6.92
N VAL A 33 -12.81 2.66 -6.00
CA VAL A 33 -14.25 2.62 -5.72
C VAL A 33 -14.76 3.98 -5.26
N PHE A 34 -14.04 4.64 -4.36
CA PHE A 34 -14.39 6.00 -3.90
C PHE A 34 -14.32 7.01 -5.05
N GLY A 35 -13.36 6.88 -5.97
CA GLY A 35 -13.30 7.69 -7.18
C GLY A 35 -14.58 7.56 -8.02
N LEU A 36 -15.03 6.33 -8.26
CA LEU A 36 -16.29 6.08 -8.98
C LEU A 36 -17.51 6.63 -8.23
N LEU A 37 -17.55 6.50 -6.90
CA LEU A 37 -18.66 7.02 -6.09
C LEU A 37 -18.69 8.55 -6.05
N VAL A 38 -17.54 9.22 -6.04
CA VAL A 38 -17.44 10.68 -6.14
C VAL A 38 -17.95 11.15 -7.50
N MET A 39 -17.55 10.49 -8.59
CA MET A 39 -18.04 10.82 -9.95
C MET A 39 -19.57 10.64 -10.08
N ARG A 40 -20.16 9.77 -9.26
CA ARG A 40 -21.61 9.54 -9.17
C ARG A 40 -22.31 10.42 -8.11
N GLY A 41 -21.59 11.33 -7.45
CA GLY A 41 -22.14 12.20 -6.41
C GLY A 41 -22.54 11.49 -5.11
N LYS A 42 -22.14 10.22 -4.91
CA LYS A 42 -22.56 9.40 -3.76
C LYS A 42 -21.70 9.60 -2.52
N VAL A 43 -20.46 10.07 -2.68
CA VAL A 43 -19.50 10.26 -1.59
C VAL A 43 -18.76 11.58 -1.76
N LYS A 44 -18.42 12.24 -0.66
CA LYS A 44 -17.62 13.47 -0.67
C LYS A 44 -16.20 13.20 -1.16
N PHE A 45 -15.67 14.09 -2.00
CA PHE A 45 -14.31 13.99 -2.57
C PHE A 45 -13.20 13.88 -1.53
N VAL A 46 -13.40 14.38 -0.30
CA VAL A 46 -12.46 14.23 0.81
C VAL A 46 -12.10 12.77 1.09
N TRP A 47 -13.07 11.85 1.01
CA TRP A 47 -12.83 10.46 1.31
C TRP A 47 -11.98 9.77 0.24
N HIS A 48 -12.23 10.09 -1.04
CA HIS A 48 -11.35 9.62 -2.12
C HIS A 48 -9.92 10.12 -1.92
N LYS A 49 -9.74 11.43 -1.62
CA LYS A 49 -8.41 12.01 -1.33
C LYS A 49 -7.69 11.30 -0.19
N VAL A 50 -8.37 11.01 0.91
CA VAL A 50 -7.79 10.31 2.07
C VAL A 50 -7.26 8.93 1.65
N PHE A 51 -8.07 8.12 0.96
CA PHE A 51 -7.64 6.78 0.53
C PHE A 51 -6.53 6.82 -0.52
N VAL A 52 -6.54 7.79 -1.43
CA VAL A 52 -5.44 7.98 -2.40
C VAL A 52 -4.13 8.30 -1.68
N ILE A 53 -4.13 9.22 -0.72
CA ILE A 53 -2.92 9.59 0.04
C ILE A 53 -2.39 8.38 0.81
N ILE A 54 -3.26 7.63 1.50
CA ILE A 54 -2.88 6.41 2.22
C ILE A 54 -2.26 5.39 1.27
N THR A 55 -2.89 5.17 0.11
CA THR A 55 -2.41 4.22 -0.91
C THR A 55 -1.02 4.63 -1.41
N ILE A 56 -0.79 5.91 -1.71
CA ILE A 56 0.50 6.41 -2.20
C ILE A 56 1.59 6.19 -1.15
N VAL A 57 1.33 6.53 0.12
CA VAL A 57 2.29 6.31 1.21
C VAL A 57 2.65 4.83 1.35
N LEU A 58 1.65 3.95 1.34
CA LEU A 58 1.87 2.50 1.41
C LEU A 58 2.64 1.96 0.19
N ALA A 59 2.30 2.42 -1.01
CA ALA A 59 2.97 2.02 -2.25
C ALA A 59 4.44 2.44 -2.27
N LEU A 60 4.76 3.63 -1.75
CA LEU A 60 6.15 4.09 -1.63
C LEU A 60 6.93 3.22 -0.64
N ILE A 61 6.37 2.93 0.53
CA ILE A 61 7.01 2.07 1.54
C ILE A 61 7.21 0.67 0.97
N HIS A 62 6.16 0.07 0.39
CA HIS A 62 6.22 -1.27 -0.21
C HIS A 62 7.22 -1.33 -1.37
N GLY A 63 7.21 -0.32 -2.25
CA GLY A 63 8.11 -0.24 -3.41
C GLY A 63 9.57 -0.09 -3.00
N ILE A 64 9.88 0.78 -2.04
CA ILE A 64 11.24 0.93 -1.48
C ILE A 64 11.72 -0.38 -0.86
N LEU A 65 10.85 -1.05 -0.10
CA LEU A 65 11.21 -2.30 0.57
C LEU A 65 11.39 -3.46 -0.44
N ALA A 66 10.51 -3.58 -1.43
CA ALA A 66 10.58 -4.58 -2.48
C ALA A 66 11.81 -4.38 -3.38
N PHE A 67 12.02 -3.15 -3.86
CA PHE A 67 13.14 -2.82 -4.73
C PHE A 67 14.47 -2.91 -3.97
N GLY A 68 14.52 -2.33 -2.77
CA GLY A 68 15.71 -2.34 -1.93
C GLY A 68 16.14 -3.75 -1.51
N SER A 69 15.21 -4.67 -1.26
CA SER A 69 15.51 -6.06 -0.89
C SER A 69 15.92 -6.96 -2.06
N ARG A 70 15.79 -6.49 -3.31
CA ARG A 70 16.12 -7.27 -4.50
C ARG A 70 17.28 -6.70 -5.31
N PHE A 71 17.51 -5.39 -5.25
CA PHE A 71 18.45 -4.70 -6.15
C PHE A 71 19.51 -3.85 -5.43
N ILE A 72 19.35 -3.57 -4.13
CA ILE A 72 20.26 -2.67 -3.37
C ILE A 72 20.92 -3.42 -2.19
N SER A 73 20.49 -4.65 -1.91
CA SER A 73 20.85 -5.44 -0.74
C SER A 73 21.86 -6.54 -1.01
#